data_AF-A0A3G4RXA3-F1
#
_entry.id   AF-A0A3G4RXA3-F1
#
_cell.length_a   1.000
_cell.length_b   1.000
_cell.length_c   1.000
_cell.angle_alpha   90.00
_cell.angle_beta   90.00
_cell.angle_gamma   90.00
#
_symmetry.space_group_name_H-M   'P 1'
#
loop_
_entity.id
_entity.type
_entity.pdbx_description
1 polymer ?
#
loop_
_entity_poly.entity_id
_entity_poly.type
_entity_poly.pdbx_seq_one_letter_code
_entity_poly.pdbx_strand_id
1 'polypeptide(L)'
;MYIGTEEQRKKRLKELEKLNKESESDPKNNGPFTQVYQKGWERIRELSKDKQGVVAIPLYSFLAEHIDPSCGAVVADQQFLADKLGVSRSTIKRWLNYLESKNALVRIPVAGKVCDVCTRST
;
A
#
# COMPACT_ATOMS: atom_id res chain seq x y z
N MET A 1 10.85 36.02 16.48
CA MET A 1 11.16 35.19 15.30
C MET A 1 12.45 34.43 15.59
N TYR A 2 12.40 33.12 15.82
CA TYR A 2 13.62 32.32 16.00
C TYR A 2 14.29 32.14 14.63
N ILE A 3 15.30 32.96 14.35
CA ILE A 3 16.16 32.81 13.18
C ILE A 3 17.11 31.67 13.51
N GLY A 4 16.73 30.45 13.14
CA GLY A 4 17.63 29.30 13.18
C GLY A 4 18.89 29.63 12.39
N THR A 5 20.06 29.48 13.03
CA THR A 5 21.36 29.77 12.43
C THR A 5 21.51 29.06 11.09
N GLU A 6 22.20 29.70 10.13
CA GLU A 6 22.43 29.19 8.76
C GLU A 6 22.89 27.72 8.74
N GLU A 7 23.67 27.32 9.74
CA GLU A 7 24.19 25.96 9.91
C GLU A 7 23.11 24.93 10.25
N GLN A 8 22.11 25.29 11.05
CA GLN A 8 21.00 24.42 11.40
C GLN A 8 20.09 24.16 10.20
N ARG A 9 19.90 25.18 9.35
CA ARG A 9 19.17 25.05 8.08
C ARG A 9 19.91 24.12 7.10
N LYS A 10 21.23 24.28 6.95
CA LYS A 10 22.06 23.39 6.13
C LYS A 10 22.09 21.94 6.63
N LYS A 11 22.11 21.72 7.96
CA LYS A 11 22.00 20.37 8.54
C LYS A 11 20.66 19.72 8.24
N ARG A 12 19.53 20.43 8.45
CA ARG A 12 18.21 19.90 8.11
C ARG A 12 18.05 19.60 6.64
N LEU A 13 18.57 20.46 5.76
CA LEU A 13 18.57 20.22 4.32
C LEU A 13 19.34 18.95 3.96
N LYS A 14 20.53 18.74 4.55
CA LYS A 14 21.29 17.49 4.35
C LYS A 14 20.60 16.25 4.92
N GLU A 15 19.92 16.37 6.06
CA GLU A 15 19.13 15.27 6.64
C GLU A 15 17.92 14.93 5.76
N LEU A 16 17.20 15.94 5.28
CA LEU A 16 16.11 15.79 4.33
C LEU A 16 16.58 15.18 3.01
N GLU A 17 17.69 15.64 2.45
CA GLU A 17 18.30 15.07 1.23
C GLU A 17 18.78 13.63 1.44
N LYS A 18 19.28 13.27 2.62
CA LYS A 18 19.64 11.89 2.95
C LYS A 18 18.41 11.00 3.07
N LEU A 19 17.37 11.46 3.77
CA LEU A 19 16.10 10.72 3.90
C LEU A 19 15.40 10.56 2.54
N ASN A 20 15.50 11.59 1.68
CA ASN A 20 14.98 11.52 0.31
C ASN A 20 15.82 10.56 -0.54
N LYS A 21 17.16 10.56 -0.43
CA LYS A 21 18.02 9.56 -1.10
C LYS A 21 17.86 8.13 -0.59
N GLU A 22 17.48 7.93 0.66
CA GLU A 22 17.22 6.60 1.24
C GLU A 22 15.84 6.06 0.83
N SER A 23 14.88 6.95 0.54
CA SER A 23 13.57 6.58 -0.02
C SER A 23 13.59 6.47 -1.56
N GLU A 24 14.42 7.27 -2.23
CA GLU A 24 14.69 7.25 -3.67
C GLU A 24 15.86 6.34 -4.05
N SER A 25 16.44 5.55 -3.13
CA SER A 25 17.47 4.59 -3.51
C SER A 25 16.84 3.53 -4.40
N ASP A 26 17.02 3.74 -5.69
CA ASP A 26 16.40 3.07 -6.82
C ASP A 26 16.30 1.56 -6.67
N PRO A 27 15.28 0.94 -7.31
CA PRO A 27 15.16 -0.50 -7.42
C PRO A 27 16.42 -1.02 -8.13
N LYS A 28 17.36 -1.54 -7.34
CA LYS A 28 18.45 -2.38 -7.84
C LYS A 28 17.79 -3.39 -8.74
N ASN A 29 18.22 -3.42 -10.00
CA ASN A 29 17.78 -4.30 -11.07
C ASN A 29 17.42 -5.71 -10.54
N ASN A 30 16.14 -5.93 -10.25
CA ASN A 30 15.65 -7.19 -9.68
C ASN A 30 14.98 -8.05 -10.76
N GLY A 31 15.35 -7.96 -12.04
CA GLY A 31 14.75 -8.80 -13.09
C GLY A 31 13.19 -8.84 -13.00
N PRO A 32 12.52 -9.99 -13.19
CA PRO A 32 11.06 -10.10 -13.03
C PRO A 32 10.58 -10.11 -11.57
N PHE A 33 11.47 -9.87 -10.58
CA PHE A 33 11.15 -9.95 -9.16
C PHE A 33 10.89 -8.57 -8.57
N THR A 34 9.69 -8.37 -8.05
CA THR A 34 9.34 -7.17 -7.30
C THR A 34 9.76 -7.33 -5.85
N GLN A 35 10.56 -6.39 -5.33
CA GLN A 35 11.02 -6.41 -3.93
C GLN A 35 9.86 -6.05 -3.01
N VAL A 36 9.36 -7.04 -2.27
CA VAL A 36 8.30 -6.83 -1.27
C VAL A 36 8.95 -6.50 0.08
N TYR A 37 8.52 -5.40 0.71
CA TYR A 37 9.00 -5.00 2.03
C TYR A 37 8.68 -6.06 3.11
N GLN A 38 9.57 -6.21 4.10
CA GLN A 38 9.42 -7.21 5.18
C GLN A 38 8.08 -7.12 5.91
N LYS A 39 7.57 -5.90 6.13
CA LYS A 39 6.25 -5.65 6.73
C LYS A 39 5.10 -6.21 5.89
N GLY A 40 5.22 -6.20 4.57
CA GLY A 40 4.23 -6.80 3.66
C GLY A 40 4.15 -8.32 3.83
N TRP A 41 5.31 -8.97 3.98
CA TRP A 41 5.38 -10.41 4.25
C TRP A 41 4.84 -10.78 5.63
N GLU A 42 5.11 -9.98 6.65
CA GLU A 42 4.51 -10.15 7.99
C GLU A 42 2.98 -10.09 7.91
N ARG A 43 2.45 -9.12 7.17
CA ARG A 43 1.01 -8.98 6.92
C ARG A 43 0.40 -10.21 6.27
N ILE A 44 1.04 -10.75 5.22
CA ILE A 44 0.56 -11.96 4.53
C ILE A 44 0.55 -13.15 5.50
N ARG A 45 1.58 -13.29 6.35
CA ARG A 45 1.64 -14.34 7.38
C ARG A 45 0.58 -14.18 8.46
N GLU A 46 0.21 -12.96 8.83
CA GLU A 46 -0.89 -12.70 9.75
C GLU A 46 -2.23 -13.06 9.13
N LEU A 47 -2.45 -12.65 7.87
CA LEU A 47 -3.68 -12.95 7.14
C LEU A 47 -3.84 -14.44 6.87
N SER A 48 -2.76 -15.20 6.69
CA SER A 48 -2.81 -16.64 6.45
C SER A 48 -3.22 -17.47 7.68
N LYS A 49 -3.23 -16.90 8.89
CA LYS A 49 -3.67 -17.61 10.10
C LYS A 49 -5.18 -17.83 10.13
N ASP A 50 -5.94 -16.97 9.47
CA ASP A 50 -7.40 -16.99 9.44
C ASP A 50 -7.90 -17.58 8.11
N LYS A 51 -8.89 -18.47 8.16
CA LYS A 51 -9.51 -19.06 6.94
C LYS A 51 -10.06 -17.99 5.98
N GLN A 52 -10.56 -16.88 6.53
CA GLN A 52 -11.05 -15.75 5.75
C GLN A 52 -9.92 -14.86 5.21
N GLY A 53 -8.75 -14.85 5.85
CA GLY A 53 -7.62 -14.09 5.35
C GLY A 53 -6.94 -14.78 4.17
N VAL A 54 -6.85 -16.11 4.17
CA VAL A 54 -6.28 -16.87 3.04
C VAL A 54 -6.97 -16.52 1.72
N VAL A 55 -8.29 -16.36 1.72
CA VAL A 55 -9.06 -15.99 0.51
C VAL A 55 -8.91 -14.52 0.12
N ALA A 56 -8.53 -13.64 1.05
CA ALA A 56 -8.34 -12.20 0.78
C ALA A 56 -6.90 -11.85 0.36
N ILE A 57 -5.95 -12.78 0.51
CA ILE A 57 -4.54 -12.59 0.10
C ILE A 57 -4.40 -12.23 -1.39
N PRO A 58 -5.10 -12.88 -2.35
CA PRO A 58 -4.98 -12.52 -3.77
C PRO A 58 -5.34 -11.07 -4.05
N LEU A 59 -6.38 -10.55 -3.39
CA LEU A 59 -6.77 -9.15 -3.50
C LEU A 59 -5.70 -8.22 -2.91
N TYR A 60 -5.16 -8.57 -1.73
CA TYR A 60 -4.10 -7.79 -1.10
C TYR A 60 -2.81 -7.76 -1.95
N SER A 61 -2.42 -8.90 -2.54
CA SER A 61 -1.26 -9.00 -3.44
C SER A 61 -1.47 -8.15 -4.70
N PHE A 62 -2.64 -8.27 -5.32
CA PHE A 62 -2.96 -7.49 -6.52
C PHE A 62 -2.91 -5.98 -6.25
N LEU A 63 -3.44 -5.55 -5.12
CA LEU A 63 -3.35 -4.16 -4.72
C LEU A 63 -1.90 -3.74 -4.49
N ALA A 64 -1.12 -4.53 -3.75
CA ALA A 64 0.30 -4.26 -3.47
C ALA A 64 1.16 -4.14 -4.74
N GLU A 65 0.86 -4.91 -5.78
CA GLU A 65 1.54 -4.84 -7.08
C GLU A 65 1.25 -3.54 -7.85
N HIS A 66 0.08 -2.92 -7.62
CA HIS A 66 -0.39 -1.76 -8.38
C HIS A 66 -0.34 -0.45 -7.58
N ILE A 67 0.32 -0.43 -6.42
CA ILE A 67 0.47 0.79 -5.61
C ILE A 67 1.51 1.70 -6.25
N ASP A 68 1.11 2.94 -6.52
CA ASP A 68 2.04 3.97 -6.98
C ASP A 68 3.01 4.35 -5.83
N PRO A 69 4.35 4.28 -6.05
CA PRO A 69 5.35 4.66 -5.05
C PRO A 69 5.21 6.08 -4.51
N SER A 70 4.63 7.00 -5.28
CA SER A 70 4.48 8.41 -4.90
C SER A 70 3.26 8.68 -4.01
N CYS A 71 2.19 7.88 -4.15
CA CYS A 71 0.90 8.20 -3.54
C CYS A 71 0.36 7.13 -2.58
N GLY A 72 0.90 5.90 -2.57
CA GLY A 72 0.51 4.88 -1.59
C GLY A 72 -0.97 4.47 -1.64
N ALA A 73 -1.67 4.83 -2.72
CA ALA A 73 -3.11 4.71 -2.88
C ALA A 73 -3.44 4.14 -4.27
N VAL A 74 -4.49 3.33 -4.34
CA VAL A 74 -4.96 2.70 -5.58
C VAL A 74 -6.46 2.96 -5.74
N VAL A 75 -6.81 3.65 -6.80
CA VAL A 75 -8.18 3.91 -7.20
C VAL A 75 -8.63 2.81 -8.15
N ALA A 76 -9.58 1.97 -7.71
CA ALA A 76 -10.12 0.88 -8.53
C ALA A 76 -11.64 0.73 -8.38
N ASP A 77 -12.31 0.37 -9.47
CA ASP A 77 -13.72 -0.03 -9.42
C ASP A 77 -13.87 -1.46 -8.88
N GLN A 78 -14.91 -1.71 -8.10
CA GLN A 78 -15.18 -3.04 -7.53
C GLN A 78 -15.51 -4.06 -8.62
N GLN A 79 -16.15 -3.64 -9.72
CA GLN A 79 -16.39 -4.52 -10.85
C GLN A 79 -15.09 -4.90 -11.55
N PHE A 80 -14.18 -3.94 -11.75
CA PHE A 80 -12.87 -4.19 -12.34
C PHE A 80 -12.05 -5.20 -11.51
N LEU A 81 -12.03 -5.04 -10.17
CA LEU A 81 -11.34 -6.00 -9.28
C LEU A 81 -11.98 -7.40 -9.33
N ALA A 82 -13.30 -7.46 -9.40
CA ALA A 82 -14.05 -8.71 -9.55
C ALA A 82 -13.69 -9.44 -10.84
N ASP A 83 -13.65 -8.71 -11.96
CA ASP A 83 -13.34 -9.27 -13.28
C ASP A 83 -11.87 -9.74 -13.38
N LYS A 84 -10.93 -9.00 -12.78
CA LYS A 84 -9.51 -9.39 -12.75
C LYS A 84 -9.23 -10.63 -11.91
N LEU A 85 -9.92 -10.78 -10.78
CA LEU A 85 -9.73 -11.88 -9.85
C LEU A 85 -10.69 -13.06 -10.12
N GLY A 86 -11.60 -12.94 -11.09
CA GLY A 86 -12.57 -13.98 -11.44
C GLY A 86 -13.58 -14.28 -10.34
N VAL A 87 -13.89 -13.31 -9.48
CA VAL A 87 -14.80 -13.45 -8.34
C VAL A 87 -15.98 -12.50 -8.43
N SER A 88 -17.04 -12.78 -7.66
CA SER A 88 -18.21 -11.89 -7.62
C SER A 88 -17.91 -10.57 -6.89
N ARG A 89 -18.63 -9.50 -7.24
CA ARG A 89 -18.61 -8.22 -6.49
C ARG A 89 -18.87 -8.40 -4.99
N SER A 90 -19.79 -9.30 -4.63
CA SER A 90 -20.11 -9.61 -3.24
C SER A 90 -18.92 -10.21 -2.48
N THR A 91 -18.09 -11.00 -3.18
CA THR A 91 -16.86 -11.58 -2.63
C THR A 91 -15.82 -10.49 -2.38
N ILE A 92 -15.58 -9.60 -3.37
CA ILE A 92 -14.68 -8.45 -3.21
C ILE A 92 -15.11 -7.58 -2.02
N LYS A 93 -16.41 -7.28 -1.89
CA LYS A 93 -16.93 -6.52 -0.76
C LYS A 93 -16.64 -7.19 0.59
N ARG A 94 -16.80 -8.53 0.68
CA ARG A 94 -16.46 -9.29 1.90
C ARG A 94 -14.97 -9.24 2.21
N TRP A 95 -14.12 -9.38 1.20
CA TRP A 95 -12.66 -9.31 1.37
C TRP A 95 -12.21 -7.92 1.80
N LEU A 96 -12.76 -6.86 1.21
CA LEU A 96 -12.48 -5.48 1.62
C LEU A 96 -12.88 -5.23 3.08
N ASN A 97 -14.10 -5.61 3.48
CA ASN A 97 -14.54 -5.46 4.87
C ASN A 97 -13.64 -6.25 5.85
N TYR A 98 -13.18 -7.44 5.46
CA TYR A 98 -12.27 -8.24 6.27
C TYR A 98 -10.90 -7.56 6.41
N LEU A 99 -10.32 -7.07 5.30
CA LEU A 99 -9.03 -6.39 5.31
C LEU A 99 -9.10 -5.06 6.07
N GLU A 100 -10.21 -4.33 6.00
CA GLU A 100 -10.48 -3.14 6.82
C GLU A 100 -10.49 -3.50 8.32
N SER A 101 -11.14 -4.61 8.71
CA SER A 101 -11.19 -5.04 10.13
C SER A 101 -9.84 -5.42 10.72
N LYS A 102 -8.89 -5.85 9.87
CA LYS A 102 -7.50 -6.13 10.25
C LYS A 102 -6.59 -4.89 10.10
N ASN A 103 -7.17 -3.73 9.80
CA ASN A 103 -6.48 -2.47 9.51
C ASN A 103 -5.46 -2.59 8.35
N ALA A 104 -5.60 -3.58 7.47
CA ALA A 104 -4.67 -3.83 6.36
C ALA A 104 -4.86 -2.83 5.22
N LEU A 105 -6.10 -2.37 5.06
CA LEU A 105 -6.49 -1.41 4.04
C LEU A 105 -7.37 -0.33 4.65
N VAL A 106 -7.28 0.87 4.10
CA VAL A 106 -8.22 1.96 4.36
C VAL A 106 -8.94 2.25 3.04
N ARG A 107 -10.27 2.15 3.06
CA ARG A 107 -11.10 2.54 1.92
C ARG A 107 -11.52 4.00 2.08
N ILE A 108 -11.26 4.79 1.05
CA ILE A 108 -11.75 6.15 0.93
C ILE A 108 -12.85 6.15 -0.14
N PRO A 109 -14.09 6.52 0.22
CA PRO A 109 -15.14 6.68 -0.77
C PRO A 109 -14.86 7.95 -1.58
N VAL A 110 -14.49 7.79 -2.84
CA VAL A 110 -14.47 8.89 -3.82
C VAL A 110 -15.86 9.00 -4.45
N ALA A 111 -16.29 10.21 -4.80
CA ALA A 111 -17.63 10.46 -5.33
C ALA A 111 -17.91 9.59 -6.59
N GLY A 112 -18.57 8.44 -6.41
CA GLY A 112 -18.80 7.43 -7.44
C GLY A 112 -18.89 5.99 -6.89
N LYS A 113 -18.88 4.99 -7.79
CA LYS A 113 -18.79 3.55 -7.46
C LYS A 113 -17.35 3.08 -7.21
N VAL A 114 -16.39 3.98 -7.38
CA VAL A 114 -14.96 3.72 -7.32
C VAL A 114 -14.49 3.84 -5.87
N CYS A 115 -13.64 2.91 -5.43
CA CYS A 115 -13.00 2.99 -4.13
C CYS A 115 -11.52 3.33 -4.31
N ASP A 116 -11.04 4.25 -3.49
CA ASP A 116 -9.61 4.43 -3.30
C ASP A 116 -9.16 3.59 -2.11
N VAL A 117 -8.06 2.88 -2.26
CA VAL A 117 -7.55 1.92 -1.29
C VAL A 117 -6.11 2.30 -0.94
N CYS A 118 -5.90 2.71 0.30
CA CYS A 118 -4.56 2.97 0.82
C CYS A 118 -4.09 1.76 1.65
N THR A 119 -2.94 1.20 1.31
CA THR A 119 -2.26 0.28 2.23
C THR A 119 -1.55 1.10 3.29
N ARG A 120 -1.84 0.83 4.56
CA ARG A 120 -1.14 1.50 5.67
C ARG A 120 0.24 0.85 5.86
N SER A 121 1.19 1.18 4.99
CA SER A 121 2.60 0.85 5.20
C SER A 121 3.23 1.96 6.03
N THR A 122 3.11 1.87 7.35
CA THR A 122 3.83 2.72 8.32
C THR A 122 4.75 1.86 9.16
#